data_AF-A0A2Z2PHA2-F1
#
_entry.id   AF-A0A2Z2PHA2-F1
#
_cell.length_a   1.000
_cell.length_b   1.000
_cell.length_c   1.000
_cell.angle_alpha   90.00
_cell.angle_beta   90.00
_cell.angle_gamma   90.00
#
_symmetry.space_group_name_H-M   'P 1'
#
loop_
_entity.id
_entity.type
_entity.pdbx_description
1 polymer ?
#
loop_
_entity_poly.entity_id
_entity_poly.type
_entity_poly.pdbx_seq_one_letter_code
_entity_poly.pdbx_strand_id
1 'polypeptide(L)'
;MGEILEQLYMTVVSMLSLAFFGGLAFYIMHASNSRWREYEQLYAAFEPREPLAKKLTGMVRFAKPGFRWGHMSGDLKSHRHPPVVVGVHPEGLSLSIVPPFRYGCRDLFLPFDRMTVEPAAWDMSDKEYGIRMEGVDGIEIQMFSNIMQWAAERSEILDLMLRRAELVREMSGPAANRVPAPR
;
A
#
# COMPACT_ATOMS: atom_id res chain seq x y z
N MET A 1 -36.43 -26.39 -34.00
CA MET A 1 -35.25 -27.21 -33.61
C MET A 1 -33.95 -26.41 -33.67
N GLY A 2 -33.67 -25.67 -34.76
CA GLY A 2 -32.46 -24.84 -34.87
C GLY A 2 -32.32 -23.73 -33.82
N GLU A 3 -33.39 -22.93 -33.62
CA GLU A 3 -33.37 -21.82 -32.64
C GLU A 3 -33.15 -22.28 -31.19
N ILE A 4 -33.71 -23.43 -30.80
CA ILE A 4 -33.56 -23.99 -29.45
C ILE A 4 -32.11 -24.44 -29.22
N LEU A 5 -31.48 -25.06 -30.23
CA LEU A 5 -30.07 -25.47 -30.17
C LEU A 5 -29.14 -24.27 -30.11
N GLU A 6 -29.42 -23.23 -30.88
CA GLU A 6 -28.65 -21.99 -30.90
C GLU A 6 -28.76 -21.24 -29.56
N GLN A 7 -29.97 -21.16 -28.99
CA GLN A 7 -30.18 -20.57 -27.67
C GLN A 7 -29.47 -21.35 -26.56
N LEU A 8 -29.51 -22.69 -26.61
CA LEU A 8 -28.77 -23.54 -25.66
C LEU A 8 -27.25 -23.31 -25.79
N TYR A 9 -26.73 -23.27 -27.01
CA TYR A 9 -25.32 -23.02 -27.29
C TYR A 9 -24.87 -21.66 -26.76
N MET A 10 -25.60 -20.59 -27.09
CA MET A 10 -25.29 -19.24 -26.62
C MET A 10 -25.35 -19.14 -25.09
N THR A 11 -26.28 -19.84 -24.45
CA THR A 11 -26.41 -19.88 -22.99
C THR A 11 -25.22 -20.58 -22.33
N VAL A 12 -24.78 -21.73 -22.88
CA VAL A 12 -23.61 -22.46 -22.37
C VAL A 12 -22.33 -21.64 -22.58
N VAL A 13 -22.14 -21.06 -23.76
CA VAL A 13 -20.98 -20.20 -24.05
C VAL A 13 -20.95 -18.98 -23.12
N SER A 14 -22.10 -18.35 -22.87
CA SER A 14 -22.21 -17.21 -21.95
C SER A 14 -21.88 -17.60 -20.52
N MET A 15 -22.38 -18.75 -20.04
CA MET A 15 -22.07 -19.25 -18.70
C MET A 15 -20.58 -19.59 -18.54
N LEU A 16 -19.99 -20.28 -19.52
CA LEU A 16 -18.56 -20.60 -19.52
C LEU A 16 -17.70 -19.35 -19.56
N SER A 17 -18.07 -18.37 -20.39
CA SER A 17 -17.37 -17.08 -20.46
C SER A 17 -17.46 -16.35 -19.12
N LEU A 18 -18.65 -16.26 -18.53
CA LEU A 18 -18.84 -15.61 -17.23
C LEU A 18 -18.03 -16.31 -16.12
N ALA A 19 -18.02 -17.65 -16.10
CA ALA A 19 -17.24 -18.41 -15.13
C ALA A 19 -15.73 -18.18 -15.31
N PHE A 20 -15.25 -18.15 -16.56
CA PHE A 20 -13.84 -17.90 -16.85
C PHE A 20 -13.41 -16.48 -16.48
N PHE A 21 -14.16 -15.46 -16.93
CA PHE A 21 -13.86 -14.06 -16.61
C PHE A 21 -14.02 -13.77 -15.12
N GLY A 22 -15.06 -14.32 -14.48
CA GLY A 22 -15.27 -14.21 -13.03
C GLY A 22 -14.14 -14.87 -12.24
N GLY A 23 -13.73 -16.07 -12.63
CA GLY A 23 -12.62 -16.80 -12.02
C GLY A 23 -11.28 -16.08 -12.19
N LEU A 24 -11.00 -15.54 -13.37
CA LEU A 24 -9.80 -14.74 -13.64
C LEU A 24 -9.78 -13.45 -12.82
N ALA A 25 -10.91 -12.73 -12.76
CA ALA A 25 -11.04 -11.52 -11.96
C ALA A 25 -10.83 -11.83 -10.46
N PHE A 26 -11.43 -12.91 -9.95
CA PHE A 26 -11.24 -13.36 -8.58
C PHE A 26 -9.77 -13.71 -8.30
N TYR A 27 -9.11 -14.43 -9.20
CA TYR A 27 -7.70 -14.78 -9.06
C TYR A 27 -6.81 -13.54 -9.02
N ILE A 28 -7.01 -12.57 -9.91
CA ILE A 28 -6.26 -11.31 -9.94
C ILE A 28 -6.47 -10.52 -8.65
N MET A 29 -7.70 -10.43 -8.15
CA MET A 29 -8.00 -9.77 -6.87
C MET A 29 -7.30 -10.48 -5.71
N HIS A 30 -7.38 -11.80 -5.66
CA HIS A 30 -6.75 -12.60 -4.61
C HIS A 30 -5.22 -12.45 -4.61
N ALA A 31 -4.59 -12.51 -5.78
CA ALA A 31 -3.14 -12.37 -5.93
C ALA A 31 -2.66 -10.95 -5.56
N SER A 32 -3.39 -9.93 -6.00
CA SER A 32 -3.09 -8.51 -5.72
C SER A 32 -3.18 -8.18 -4.24
N ASN A 33 -4.01 -8.90 -3.49
CA ASN A 33 -4.29 -8.65 -2.08
C ASN A 33 -3.49 -9.54 -1.11
N SER A 34 -2.62 -10.43 -1.61
CA SER A 34 -1.81 -11.33 -0.78
C SER A 34 -0.98 -10.60 0.28
N ARG A 35 -0.27 -9.54 -0.09
CA ARG A 35 0.51 -8.71 0.85
C ARG A 35 -0.34 -7.92 1.81
N TRP A 36 -1.52 -7.50 1.38
CA TRP A 36 -2.48 -6.84 2.25
C TRP A 36 -2.88 -7.76 3.41
N ARG A 37 -3.10 -9.05 3.13
CA ARG A 37 -3.41 -10.05 4.14
C ARG A 37 -2.28 -10.33 5.14
N GLU A 38 -1.02 -10.17 4.74
CA GLU A 38 0.10 -10.25 5.69
C GLU A 38 -0.02 -9.16 6.77
N TYR A 39 -0.44 -7.95 6.38
CA TYR A 39 -0.76 -6.90 7.35
C TYR A 39 -2.05 -7.20 8.13
N GLU A 40 -3.09 -7.74 7.50
CA GLU A 40 -4.36 -8.05 8.21
C GLU A 40 -4.17 -9.02 9.37
N GLN A 41 -3.24 -9.96 9.28
CA GLN A 41 -3.00 -10.94 10.35
C GLN A 41 -2.61 -10.26 11.66
N LEU A 42 -1.94 -9.11 11.61
CA LEU A 42 -1.43 -8.40 12.78
C LEU A 42 -2.15 -7.08 13.05
N TYR A 43 -2.67 -6.45 12.00
CA TYR A 43 -3.13 -5.06 12.00
C TYR A 43 -4.52 -4.89 11.39
N ALA A 44 -5.35 -5.94 11.31
CA ALA A 44 -6.74 -5.77 10.92
C ALA A 44 -7.46 -4.79 11.86
N ALA A 45 -8.19 -3.84 11.29
CA ALA A 45 -9.06 -2.96 12.04
C ALA A 45 -10.29 -3.75 12.52
N PHE A 46 -10.33 -4.07 13.81
CA PHE A 46 -11.42 -4.85 14.42
C PHE A 46 -12.63 -3.98 14.81
N GLU A 47 -12.41 -2.69 15.08
CA GLU A 47 -13.45 -1.75 15.48
C GLU A 47 -13.51 -0.56 14.53
N PRO A 48 -14.73 -0.11 14.14
CA PRO A 48 -14.89 1.10 13.37
C PRO A 48 -14.57 2.31 14.25
N ARG A 49 -13.30 2.71 14.28
CA ARG A 49 -12.88 4.00 14.83
C ARG A 49 -13.26 5.08 13.83
N GLU A 50 -13.91 6.14 14.29
CA GLU A 50 -14.12 7.32 13.45
C GLU A 50 -12.81 8.13 13.39
N PRO A 51 -12.16 8.25 12.22
CA PRO A 51 -10.95 9.06 12.13
C PRO A 51 -11.30 10.55 12.20
N LEU A 52 -10.35 11.31 12.73
CA LEU A 52 -10.36 12.78 12.76
C LEU A 52 -10.45 13.37 11.35
N ALA A 53 -9.83 12.70 10.38
CA ALA A 53 -9.88 13.08 8.98
C ALA A 53 -9.65 11.88 8.06
N LYS A 54 -10.17 11.95 6.83
CA LYS A 54 -9.92 10.96 5.77
C LYS A 54 -9.46 11.65 4.50
N LYS A 55 -8.55 11.02 3.76
CA LYS A 55 -8.16 11.44 2.41
C LYS A 55 -7.94 10.24 1.52
N LEU A 56 -8.43 10.33 0.29
CA LEU A 56 -8.14 9.36 -0.74
C LEU A 56 -6.67 9.50 -1.16
N THR A 57 -5.90 8.43 -1.00
CA THR A 57 -4.63 8.26 -1.69
C THR A 57 -4.85 7.50 -2.98
N GLY A 58 -4.21 7.96 -4.07
CA GLY A 58 -4.38 7.35 -5.38
C GLY A 58 -3.86 5.91 -5.44
N MET A 59 -2.67 5.66 -4.87
CA MET A 59 -2.07 4.33 -4.85
C MET A 59 -1.17 4.20 -3.62
N VAL A 60 -1.07 2.99 -3.09
CA VAL A 60 -0.11 2.63 -2.04
C VAL A 60 0.70 1.45 -2.54
N ARG A 61 1.99 1.41 -2.23
CA ARG A 61 2.87 0.33 -2.66
C ARG A 61 3.43 -0.42 -1.47
N PHE A 62 3.28 -1.73 -1.44
CA PHE A 62 3.93 -2.58 -0.45
C PHE A 62 5.19 -3.15 -1.10
N ALA A 63 6.36 -2.87 -0.53
CA ALA A 63 7.64 -3.26 -1.12
C ALA A 63 8.65 -3.59 -0.02
N LYS A 64 9.78 -4.19 -0.40
CA LYS A 64 10.90 -4.34 0.52
C LYS A 64 11.54 -2.98 0.81
N PRO A 65 12.02 -2.75 2.05
CA PRO A 65 12.86 -1.62 2.39
C PRO A 65 14.00 -1.34 1.38
N GLY A 66 14.13 -0.09 0.96
CA GLY A 66 15.22 0.37 0.08
C GLY A 66 15.08 -0.04 -1.40
N PHE A 67 13.93 -0.60 -1.80
CA PHE A 67 13.71 -1.07 -3.16
C PHE A 67 13.21 0.05 -4.10
N ARG A 68 14.07 0.45 -5.04
CA ARG A 68 13.90 1.68 -5.86
C ARG A 68 13.21 1.48 -7.22
N TRP A 69 13.28 0.29 -7.83
CA TRP A 69 12.91 0.09 -9.24
C TRP A 69 11.61 -0.71 -9.43
N GLY A 70 10.48 0.00 -9.59
CA GLY A 70 9.13 -0.57 -9.67
C GLY A 70 8.56 -0.86 -11.07
N HIS A 71 9.36 -0.78 -12.13
CA HIS A 71 8.87 -1.00 -13.51
C HIS A 71 9.62 -2.06 -14.33
N MET A 72 10.89 -2.34 -14.05
CA MET A 72 11.73 -3.24 -14.88
C MET A 72 12.37 -4.40 -14.12
N SER A 73 12.23 -4.46 -12.81
CA SER A 73 12.68 -5.62 -12.06
C SER A 73 11.49 -6.59 -11.93
N GLY A 74 11.66 -7.80 -12.44
CA GLY A 74 10.73 -8.90 -12.23
C GLY A 74 10.72 -9.40 -10.78
N ASP A 75 10.97 -8.53 -9.79
CA ASP A 75 10.79 -8.91 -8.39
C ASP A 75 9.29 -8.91 -8.10
N LEU A 76 8.72 -10.11 -8.08
CA LEU A 76 7.35 -10.48 -7.69
C LEU A 76 6.92 -9.97 -6.29
N LYS A 77 7.70 -9.08 -5.67
CA LYS A 77 7.61 -8.71 -4.24
C LYS A 77 7.22 -7.25 -3.99
N SER A 78 7.04 -6.43 -5.03
CA SER A 78 6.45 -5.09 -4.87
C SER A 78 5.03 -5.05 -5.43
N HIS A 79 4.04 -4.88 -4.56
CA HIS A 79 2.62 -4.88 -4.92
C HIS A 79 2.08 -3.46 -4.85
N ARG A 80 1.47 -3.01 -5.95
CA ARG A 80 0.72 -1.76 -6.00
C ARG A 80 -0.73 -2.08 -5.65
N HIS A 81 -1.22 -1.47 -4.58
CA HIS A 81 -2.61 -1.62 -4.17
C HIS A 81 -3.47 -0.52 -4.82
N PRO A 82 -4.73 -0.82 -5.15
CA PRO A 82 -5.70 0.15 -5.68
C PRO A 82 -5.87 1.36 -4.77
N PRO A 83 -6.62 2.40 -5.17
CA PRO A 83 -6.84 3.57 -4.34
C PRO A 83 -7.23 3.20 -2.92
N VAL A 84 -6.52 3.78 -1.95
CA VAL A 84 -6.70 3.52 -0.53
C VAL A 84 -7.19 4.81 0.10
N VAL A 85 -8.08 4.73 1.08
CA VAL A 85 -8.42 5.86 1.94
C VAL A 85 -7.53 5.79 3.17
N VAL A 86 -6.79 6.86 3.42
CA VAL A 86 -6.03 7.06 4.66
C VAL A 86 -6.93 7.81 5.64
N GLY A 87 -7.16 7.22 6.81
CA GLY A 87 -7.80 7.87 7.95
C GLY A 87 -6.79 8.18 9.02
N VAL A 88 -6.83 9.38 9.60
CA VAL A 88 -5.98 9.77 10.73
C VAL A 88 -6.75 9.62 12.02
N HIS A 89 -6.19 8.88 12.97
CA HIS A 89 -6.72 8.69 14.32
C HIS A 89 -5.72 9.24 15.34
N PRO A 90 -6.15 9.53 16.58
CA PRO A 90 -5.22 9.96 17.63
C PRO A 90 -4.09 8.95 17.89
N GLU A 91 -4.41 7.66 17.76
CA GLU A 91 -3.48 6.55 18.07
C GLU A 91 -2.80 5.95 16.85
N GLY A 92 -3.14 6.37 15.62
CA GLY A 92 -2.59 5.73 14.43
C GLY A 92 -3.23 6.16 13.11
N LEU A 93 -2.95 5.37 12.06
CA LEU A 93 -3.52 5.55 10.72
C LEU A 93 -4.41 4.35 10.36
N SER A 94 -5.53 4.58 9.69
CA SER A 94 -6.30 3.51 9.07
C SER A 94 -6.14 3.51 7.56
N LEU A 95 -6.01 2.34 6.95
CA LEU A 95 -5.95 2.16 5.51
C LEU A 95 -7.13 1.29 5.03
N SER A 96 -7.95 1.83 4.15
CA SER A 96 -9.12 1.14 3.59
C SER A 96 -9.06 1.12 2.07
N ILE A 97 -9.06 -0.05 1.44
CA ILE A 97 -9.12 -0.16 -0.03
C ILE A 97 -10.49 0.34 -0.51
N VAL A 98 -10.51 1.15 -1.57
CA VAL A 98 -11.75 1.66 -2.17
C VAL A 98 -12.48 0.56 -2.97
N PRO A 99 -13.82 0.48 -2.92
CA PRO A 99 -14.59 -0.40 -3.79
C PRO A 99 -14.28 -0.17 -5.29
N PRO A 100 -14.31 -1.20 -6.14
CA PRO A 100 -14.72 -2.58 -5.87
C PRO A 100 -13.59 -3.47 -5.30
N PHE A 101 -12.37 -2.97 -5.16
CA PHE A 101 -11.21 -3.80 -4.80
C PHE A 101 -11.12 -4.18 -3.32
N ARG A 102 -12.03 -3.65 -2.50
CA ARG A 102 -12.15 -3.96 -1.07
C ARG A 102 -12.60 -5.41 -0.80
N TYR A 103 -13.24 -6.08 -1.77
CA TYR A 103 -13.77 -7.43 -1.53
C TYR A 103 -12.64 -8.41 -1.17
N GLY A 104 -12.71 -8.97 0.04
CA GLY A 104 -11.72 -9.91 0.55
C GLY A 104 -10.51 -9.26 1.25
N CYS A 105 -10.56 -7.94 1.49
CA CYS A 105 -9.60 -7.20 2.31
C CYS A 105 -10.31 -6.48 3.47
N ARG A 106 -9.83 -6.71 4.69
CA ARG A 106 -10.17 -5.92 5.87
C ARG A 106 -9.38 -4.62 5.86
N ASP A 107 -9.96 -3.58 6.44
CA ASP A 107 -9.25 -2.32 6.65
C ASP A 107 -8.08 -2.58 7.62
N LEU A 108 -6.96 -1.88 7.44
CA LEU A 108 -5.79 -1.97 8.31
C LEU A 108 -5.79 -0.81 9.30
N PHE A 109 -5.36 -1.06 10.53
CA PHE A 109 -5.07 -0.03 11.51
C PHE A 109 -3.59 -0.11 11.90
N LEU A 110 -2.87 0.97 11.63
CA LEU A 110 -1.43 1.13 11.85
C LEU A 110 -1.24 2.00 13.10
N PRO A 111 -1.08 1.42 14.29
CA PRO A 111 -0.93 2.20 15.50
C PRO A 111 0.46 2.83 15.58
N PHE A 112 0.55 4.07 16.07
CA PHE A 112 1.78 4.85 16.06
C PHE A 112 2.90 4.23 16.93
N ASP A 113 2.55 3.53 18.00
CA ASP A 113 3.49 2.87 18.90
C ASP A 113 4.29 1.73 18.23
N ARG A 114 3.71 1.09 17.21
CA ARG A 114 4.33 -0.01 16.44
C ARG A 114 4.73 0.40 15.03
N MET A 115 4.66 1.70 14.74
CA MET A 115 4.89 2.25 13.42
C MET A 115 6.17 3.08 13.42
N THR A 116 6.98 2.89 12.38
CA THR A 116 8.13 3.74 12.09
C THR A 116 8.04 4.28 10.67
N VAL A 117 8.35 5.56 10.50
CA VAL A 117 8.42 6.20 9.19
C VAL A 117 9.89 6.35 8.82
N GLU A 118 10.24 5.82 7.65
CA GLU A 118 11.57 5.88 7.08
C GLU A 118 11.52 6.57 5.71
N PRO A 119 12.60 7.24 5.29
CA PRO A 119 12.73 7.74 3.92
C PRO A 119 12.63 6.58 2.93
N ALA A 120 11.75 6.73 1.94
CA ALA A 120 11.65 5.79 0.83
C ALA A 120 11.84 6.52 -0.50
N ALA A 121 12.33 5.78 -1.50
CA ALA A 121 12.28 6.22 -2.87
C ALA A 121 11.24 5.37 -3.60
N TRP A 122 10.32 6.02 -4.30
CA TRP A 122 9.31 5.35 -5.10
C TRP A 122 9.33 5.91 -6.52
N ASP A 123 9.59 5.01 -7.48
CA ASP A 123 9.73 5.31 -8.90
C ASP A 123 10.83 6.36 -9.13
N MET A 124 10.49 7.57 -9.61
CA MET A 124 11.44 8.67 -9.81
C MET A 124 11.46 9.70 -8.68
N SER A 125 10.66 9.51 -7.63
CA SER A 125 10.59 10.42 -6.49
C SER A 125 11.43 9.90 -5.32
N ASP A 126 12.34 10.74 -4.84
CA ASP A 126 13.21 10.49 -3.69
C ASP A 126 12.63 11.06 -2.38
N LYS A 127 11.46 11.71 -2.44
CA LYS A 127 10.83 12.38 -1.31
C LYS A 127 9.74 11.58 -0.62
N GLU A 128 9.52 10.34 -1.03
CA GLU A 128 8.45 9.51 -0.48
C GLU A 128 8.80 8.90 0.88
N TYR A 129 7.78 8.35 1.54
CA TYR A 129 7.92 7.78 2.88
C TYR A 129 7.50 6.32 2.87
N GLY A 130 8.30 5.50 3.54
CA GLY A 130 8.01 4.10 3.83
C GLY A 130 7.58 3.97 5.28
N ILE A 131 6.39 3.39 5.49
CA ILE A 131 5.91 3.04 6.81
C ILE A 131 6.29 1.58 7.07
N ARG A 132 7.05 1.33 8.14
CA ARG A 132 7.37 -0.01 8.62
C ARG A 132 6.60 -0.30 9.89
N MET A 133 6.03 -1.49 9.95
CA MET A 133 5.25 -1.96 11.10
C MET A 133 6.03 -3.04 11.83
N GLU A 134 6.00 -3.00 13.16
CA GLU A 134 6.58 -4.04 14.00
C GLU A 134 5.94 -5.41 13.67
N GLY A 135 6.73 -6.47 13.60
CA GLY A 135 6.24 -7.82 13.33
C GLY A 135 5.88 -8.13 11.86
N VAL A 136 5.91 -7.13 10.97
CA VAL A 136 5.80 -7.36 9.51
C VAL A 136 7.19 -7.21 8.88
N ASP A 137 7.95 -8.30 8.89
CA ASP A 137 9.35 -8.27 8.46
C ASP A 137 9.51 -8.18 6.94
N GLY A 138 10.40 -7.28 6.52
CA GLY A 138 10.82 -7.17 5.13
C GLY A 138 9.79 -6.54 4.20
N ILE A 139 8.75 -5.88 4.72
CA ILE A 139 7.79 -5.10 3.93
C ILE A 139 7.63 -3.72 4.54
N GLU A 140 7.55 -2.71 3.69
CA GLU A 140 7.15 -1.36 4.06
C GLU A 140 5.99 -0.90 3.17
N ILE A 141 5.13 -0.07 3.74
CA ILE A 141 4.05 0.60 3.04
C ILE A 141 4.57 1.95 2.54
N GLN A 142 4.82 2.05 1.25
CA GLN A 142 5.26 3.28 0.58
C GLN A 142 4.05 4.16 0.24
N MET A 143 4.10 5.42 0.68
CA MET A 143 3.09 6.43 0.43
C MET A 143 3.71 7.71 -0.11
N PHE A 144 2.91 8.43 -0.89
CA PHE A 144 3.29 9.73 -1.40
C PHE A 144 3.40 10.77 -0.27
N SER A 145 4.41 11.63 -0.37
CA SER A 145 4.77 12.71 0.54
C SER A 145 3.62 13.66 0.80
N ASN A 146 2.85 14.01 -0.23
CA ASN A 146 1.67 14.87 -0.10
C ASN A 146 0.55 14.26 0.77
N ILE A 147 0.45 12.93 0.85
CA ILE A 147 -0.52 12.23 1.72
C ILE A 147 0.03 12.18 3.14
N MET A 148 1.31 11.85 3.29
CA MET A 148 1.96 11.77 4.60
C MET A 148 2.02 13.13 5.29
N GLN A 149 2.39 14.19 4.57
CA GLN A 149 2.38 15.57 5.07
C GLN A 149 0.97 16.01 5.46
N TRP A 150 -0.03 15.74 4.61
CA TRP A 150 -1.43 16.00 4.95
C TRP A 150 -1.87 15.26 6.22
N ALA A 151 -1.42 14.02 6.42
CA ALA A 151 -1.74 13.27 7.64
C ALA A 151 -1.02 13.84 8.86
N ALA A 152 0.24 14.28 8.70
CA ALA A 152 1.05 14.89 9.75
C ALA A 152 0.49 16.24 10.23
N GLU A 153 -0.11 17.05 9.35
CA GLU A 153 -0.86 18.27 9.74
C GLU A 153 -1.98 18.01 10.76
N ARG A 154 -2.40 16.75 10.91
CA ARG A 154 -3.52 16.32 11.77
C ARG A 154 -3.08 15.40 12.90
N SER A 155 -1.78 15.10 13.01
CA SER A 155 -1.22 14.24 14.06
C SER A 155 0.21 14.70 14.40
N GLU A 156 0.38 15.22 15.61
CA GLU A 156 1.68 15.65 16.13
C GLU A 156 2.70 14.50 16.15
N ILE A 157 2.25 13.29 16.50
CA ILE A 157 3.11 12.10 16.52
C ILE A 157 3.64 11.80 15.12
N LEU A 158 2.77 11.85 14.11
CA LEU A 158 3.17 11.60 12.73
C LEU A 158 4.08 12.71 12.19
N ASP A 159 3.84 13.97 12.55
CA ASP A 159 4.74 15.08 12.20
C ASP A 159 6.14 14.86 12.75
N LEU A 160 6.26 14.46 14.03
CA LEU A 160 7.55 14.12 14.63
C LEU A 160 8.25 12.95 13.90
N MET A 161 7.50 11.93 13.51
CA MET A 161 8.04 10.80 12.72
C MET A 161 8.53 11.25 11.34
N LEU A 162 7.80 12.14 10.66
CA LEU A 162 8.24 12.68 9.36
C LEU A 162 9.51 13.51 9.48
N ARG A 163 9.59 14.40 10.49
CA ARG A 163 10.81 15.19 10.75
C ARG A 163 12.01 14.29 11.03
N ARG A 164 11.84 13.22 11.81
CA ARG A 164 12.88 12.20 12.02
C ARG A 164 13.32 11.59 10.68
N ALA A 165 12.37 11.19 9.84
CA ALA A 165 12.68 10.62 8.53
C ALA A 165 13.45 11.62 7.64
N GLU A 166 13.04 12.89 7.60
CA GLU A 166 13.75 13.94 6.86
C GLU A 166 15.20 14.11 7.33
N LEU A 167 15.44 14.14 8.65
CA LEU A 167 16.80 14.19 9.20
C LEU A 167 17.63 12.97 8.78
N VAL A 168 17.05 11.77 8.82
CA VAL A 168 17.73 10.54 8.35
C VAL A 168 18.07 10.64 6.86
N ARG A 169 17.18 11.22 6.05
CA ARG A 169 17.40 11.42 4.61
C ARG A 169 18.57 12.37 4.36
N GLU A 170 18.64 13.49 5.09
CA GLU A 170 19.73 14.46 5.00
C GLU A 170 21.07 13.86 5.38
N MET A 171 21.12 13.08 6.47
CA MET A 171 22.33 12.36 6.91
C MET A 171 22.79 11.32 5.89
N SER A 172 21.86 10.70 5.17
CA SER A 172 22.13 9.69 4.15
C SER A 172 22.44 10.28 2.76
N GLY A 173 22.35 11.61 2.60
CA GLY A 173 22.62 12.33 1.36
C GLY A 173 24.11 12.37 0.99
N PRO A 174 24.45 12.83 -0.24
CA PRO A 174 25.79 12.72 -0.83
C PRO A 174 26.92 13.48 -0.10
N ALA A 175 26.63 14.22 0.98
CA ALA A 175 27.64 14.82 1.84
C ALA A 175 28.47 13.77 2.62
N ALA A 176 27.91 12.60 2.90
CA ALA A 176 28.60 11.52 3.61
C ALA A 176 29.62 10.73 2.76
N ASN A 177 29.67 10.96 1.44
CA ASN A 177 30.54 10.24 0.50
C ASN A 177 31.79 11.02 0.06
N ARG A 178 32.10 12.16 0.70
CA ARG A 178 33.38 12.85 0.49
C ARG A 178 34.47 12.16 1.30
N VAL A 179 35.03 11.09 0.74
CA VAL A 179 36.34 10.59 1.16
C VAL A 179 37.32 11.77 1.04
N PRO A 180 38.00 12.21 2.12
CA PRO A 180 39.02 13.24 1.98
C PRO A 180 40.11 12.70 1.06
N ALA A 181 40.40 13.43 -0.02
CA ALA A 181 41.49 13.07 -0.92
C ALA A 181 42.79 12.91 -0.09
N PRO A 182 43.54 11.82 -0.27
CA PRO A 182 44.83 11.67 0.39
C PRO A 182 45.73 12.82 -0.06
N ARG A 183 46.33 13.50 0.93
CA ARG A 183 47.33 14.56 0.72
C ARG A 183 48.65 13.97 0.25
#